data_AF-A0A4R2PNE1-F1
#
_entry.id   AF-A0A4R2PNE1-F1
#
_cell.length_a   1.000
_cell.length_b   1.000
_cell.length_c   1.000
_cell.angle_alpha   90.00
_cell.angle_beta   90.00
_cell.angle_gamma   90.00
#
_symmetry.space_group_name_H-M   'P 1'
#
loop_
_entity.id
_entity.type
_entity.pdbx_description
1 polymer ?
#
loop_
_entity_poly.entity_id
_entity_poly.type
_entity_poly.pdbx_seq_one_letter_code
_entity_poly.pdbx_strand_id
1 'polypeptide(L)'
;MRPGFTLPRGTAHILLLRPRITVGAQSTAGLFQANADWTAQAREQIDAALAASQRTLGNEVVRAPEAIGADTRLVADYQALFAVVAQSVIDYQFFRGNRLPTKKRAGQFDWTLGPDVARIARGQGCDYALFVDTEDAYGSTGRKIFQLLAAVTVGVGVRSGEHTGYAGLVDLRTGDLVWLNADRQMGGDVRTPDGAAKRVAELLEGFPGRAEVPAAPAASPEAH
;
A
#
# COMPACT_ATOMS: atom_id res chain seq x y z
N MET A 1 12.35 0.04 -4.19
CA MET A 1 13.28 0.45 -3.12
C MET A 1 14.38 1.33 -3.70
N ARG A 2 14.86 2.32 -2.94
CA ARG A 2 15.97 3.19 -3.35
C ARG A 2 17.27 2.38 -3.46
N PRO A 3 18.06 2.51 -4.55
CA PRO A 3 19.33 1.81 -4.67
C PRO A 3 20.27 2.12 -3.49
N GLY A 4 20.88 1.08 -2.92
CA GLY A 4 21.81 1.20 -1.79
C GLY A 4 21.17 1.48 -0.43
N PHE A 5 19.85 1.65 -0.36
CA PHE A 5 19.16 1.71 0.93
C PHE A 5 19.18 0.33 1.59
N THR A 6 19.36 0.30 2.90
CA THR A 6 19.20 -0.90 3.74
C THR A 6 18.60 -0.46 5.06
N LEU A 7 17.69 -1.24 5.62
CA LEU A 7 17.16 -1.02 6.96
C LEU A 7 17.52 -2.23 7.83
N PRO A 8 18.66 -2.20 8.54
CA PRO A 8 19.01 -3.26 9.47
C PRO A 8 17.96 -3.41 10.57
N ARG A 9 17.95 -4.57 11.21
CA ARG A 9 17.00 -4.88 12.30
C ARG A 9 17.41 -4.19 13.59
N GLY A 10 16.43 -3.67 14.32
CA GLY A 10 16.63 -3.01 15.61
C GLY A 10 17.38 -1.68 15.55
N THR A 11 17.47 -1.04 14.37
CA THR A 11 18.23 0.21 14.19
C THR A 11 17.35 1.43 13.96
N ALA A 12 16.03 1.28 13.85
CA ALA A 12 15.15 2.38 13.52
C ALA A 12 13.80 2.32 14.24
N HIS A 13 13.23 3.50 14.45
CA HIS A 13 11.85 3.69 14.89
C HIS A 13 10.99 4.16 13.71
N ILE A 14 9.87 3.47 13.48
CA ILE A 14 9.01 3.68 12.33
C ILE A 14 7.65 4.17 12.80
N LEU A 15 7.29 5.38 12.43
CA LEU A 15 5.95 5.92 12.65
C LEU A 15 4.98 5.30 11.65
N LEU A 16 4.10 4.42 12.11
CA LEU A 16 2.96 3.94 11.30
C LEU A 16 1.84 4.97 11.38
N LEU A 17 1.62 5.69 10.28
CA LEU A 17 0.44 6.54 10.15
C LEU A 17 -0.82 5.69 10.03
N ARG A 18 -1.95 6.25 10.48
CA ARG A 18 -3.26 5.63 10.27
C ARG A 18 -3.44 5.37 8.76
N PRO A 19 -3.71 4.13 8.31
CA PRO A 19 -3.90 3.86 6.90
C PRO A 19 -5.06 4.66 6.29
N ARG A 20 -4.90 5.12 5.07
CA ARG A 20 -6.01 5.63 4.26
C ARG A 20 -6.71 4.43 3.62
N ILE A 21 -7.99 4.23 3.95
CA ILE A 21 -8.76 3.07 3.50
C ILE A 21 -10.07 3.57 2.94
N THR A 22 -10.37 3.17 1.70
CA THR A 22 -11.64 3.49 1.04
C THR A 22 -12.20 2.21 0.43
N VAL A 23 -13.43 1.84 0.81
CA VAL A 23 -14.09 0.66 0.26
C VAL A 23 -15.44 1.03 -0.31
N GLY A 24 -15.77 0.50 -1.48
CA GLY A 24 -16.99 0.85 -2.18
C GLY A 24 -17.51 -0.25 -3.10
N ALA A 25 -18.65 0.05 -3.70
CA ALA A 25 -19.23 -0.75 -4.75
C ALA A 25 -18.86 -0.18 -6.12
N GLN A 26 -18.60 -1.07 -7.09
CA GLN A 26 -18.53 -0.67 -8.49
C GLN A 26 -19.86 -0.96 -9.16
N SER A 27 -20.49 0.09 -9.67
CA SER A 27 -21.77 -0.01 -10.37
C SER A 27 -21.64 -0.69 -11.74
N THR A 28 -22.76 -1.05 -12.36
CA THR A 28 -22.80 -1.61 -13.72
C THR A 28 -22.19 -0.66 -14.76
N ALA A 29 -22.35 0.66 -14.56
CA ALA A 29 -21.71 1.70 -15.38
C ALA A 29 -20.21 1.89 -15.11
N GLY A 30 -19.62 1.12 -14.18
CA GLY A 30 -18.20 1.20 -13.81
C GLY A 30 -17.88 2.27 -12.76
N LEU A 31 -18.87 3.07 -12.33
CA LEU A 31 -18.68 4.13 -11.33
C LEU A 31 -18.45 3.56 -9.93
N PHE A 32 -17.46 4.11 -9.23
CA PHE A 32 -17.18 3.85 -7.82
C PHE A 32 -18.19 4.55 -6.92
N GLN A 33 -18.71 3.83 -5.93
CA GLN A 33 -19.62 4.34 -4.90
C GLN A 33 -19.08 3.96 -3.52
N ALA A 34 -18.57 4.94 -2.78
CA ALA A 34 -18.04 4.71 -1.43
C ALA A 34 -19.11 4.11 -0.51
N ASN A 35 -18.70 3.15 0.33
CA ASN A 35 -19.56 2.51 1.31
C ASN A 35 -18.92 2.67 2.70
N ALA A 36 -19.62 3.40 3.59
CA ALA A 36 -19.11 3.75 4.91
C ALA A 36 -18.94 2.51 5.81
N ASP A 37 -19.91 1.60 5.81
CA ASP A 37 -19.88 0.38 6.64
C ASP A 37 -18.75 -0.54 6.22
N TRP A 38 -18.57 -0.75 4.90
CA TRP A 38 -17.46 -1.54 4.38
C TRP A 38 -16.11 -0.89 4.66
N THR A 39 -16.03 0.43 4.59
CA THR A 39 -14.81 1.17 4.94
C THR A 39 -14.49 1.05 6.43
N ALA A 40 -15.50 1.09 7.31
CA ALA A 40 -15.34 0.91 8.74
C ALA A 40 -14.87 -0.52 9.08
N GLN A 41 -15.52 -1.53 8.49
CA GLN A 41 -15.12 -2.95 8.62
C GLN A 41 -13.67 -3.15 8.15
N ALA A 42 -13.33 -2.64 6.96
CA ALA A 42 -11.99 -2.78 6.43
C ALA A 42 -10.93 -2.10 7.30
N ARG A 43 -11.25 -0.95 7.90
CA ARG A 43 -10.36 -0.27 8.84
C ARG A 43 -10.04 -1.13 10.05
N GLU A 44 -11.06 -1.72 10.67
CA GLU A 44 -10.86 -2.62 11.81
C GLU A 44 -9.97 -3.82 11.45
N GLN A 45 -10.26 -4.49 10.35
CA GLN A 45 -9.53 -5.69 9.95
C GLN A 45 -8.08 -5.38 9.53
N ILE A 46 -7.85 -4.29 8.79
CA ILE A 46 -6.51 -3.85 8.38
C ILE A 46 -5.70 -3.39 9.60
N ASP A 47 -6.31 -2.67 10.55
CA ASP A 47 -5.62 -2.25 11.77
C ASP A 47 -5.16 -3.43 12.63
N ALA A 48 -5.99 -4.49 12.71
CA ALA A 48 -5.65 -5.74 13.39
C ALA A 48 -4.54 -6.50 12.65
N ALA A 49 -4.63 -6.62 11.32
CA ALA A 49 -3.61 -7.28 10.50
C ALA A 49 -2.25 -6.55 10.52
N LEU A 50 -2.27 -5.21 10.53
CA LEU A 50 -1.07 -4.40 10.72
C LEU A 50 -0.48 -4.60 12.12
N ALA A 51 -1.31 -4.65 13.17
CA ALA A 51 -0.84 -4.95 14.54
C ALA A 51 -0.11 -6.30 14.60
N ALA A 52 -0.67 -7.33 13.98
CA ALA A 52 -0.06 -8.65 13.92
C ALA A 52 1.27 -8.63 13.14
N SER A 53 1.32 -7.86 12.06
CA SER A 53 2.48 -7.74 11.18
C SER A 53 3.63 -6.90 11.76
N GLN A 54 3.39 -6.06 12.78
CA GLN A 54 4.45 -5.24 13.39
C GLN A 54 5.62 -6.08 13.89
N ARG A 55 5.35 -7.26 14.43
CA ARG A 55 6.39 -8.17 14.95
C ARG A 55 7.34 -8.69 13.88
N THR A 56 6.95 -8.64 12.60
CA THR A 56 7.75 -9.20 11.50
C THR A 56 8.63 -8.16 10.82
N LEU A 57 8.38 -6.86 11.02
CA LEU A 57 9.08 -5.75 10.36
C LEU A 57 10.52 -5.54 10.85
N GLY A 58 10.90 -6.16 11.97
CA GLY A 58 12.29 -6.20 12.45
C GLY A 58 12.81 -4.90 13.06
N ASN A 59 11.99 -3.86 13.14
CA ASN A 59 12.27 -2.56 13.74
C ASN A 59 11.08 -2.12 14.61
N GLU A 60 11.28 -1.15 15.50
CA GLU A 60 10.21 -0.67 16.36
C GLU A 60 9.19 0.12 15.55
N VAL A 61 7.90 -0.20 15.73
CA VAL A 61 6.80 0.49 15.04
C VAL A 61 5.95 1.22 16.06
N VAL A 62 6.00 2.54 15.99
CA VAL A 62 5.19 3.45 16.82
C VAL A 62 3.95 3.83 16.02
N ARG A 63 2.75 3.54 16.56
CA ARG A 63 1.52 4.01 15.92
C ARG A 63 1.38 5.52 16.12
N ALA A 64 1.06 6.23 15.06
CA ALA A 64 0.81 7.66 15.16
C ALA A 64 -0.43 7.91 16.06
N PRO A 65 -0.34 8.85 17.02
CA PRO A 65 -1.48 9.25 17.81
C PRO A 65 -2.52 9.90 16.91
N GLU A 66 -3.75 9.95 17.39
CA GLU A 66 -4.80 10.71 16.73
C GLU A 66 -4.44 12.20 16.76
N ALA A 67 -4.15 12.76 15.58
CA ALA A 67 -3.80 14.16 15.44
C ALA A 67 -5.04 15.04 15.68
N ILE A 68 -4.86 16.20 16.31
CA ILE A 68 -5.93 17.16 16.63
C ILE A 68 -5.66 18.50 15.93
N GLY A 69 -6.71 19.13 15.39
CA GLY A 69 -6.64 20.48 14.84
C GLY A 69 -5.71 20.60 13.62
N ALA A 70 -4.75 21.52 13.69
CA ALA A 70 -3.84 21.81 12.58
C ALA A 70 -2.95 20.62 12.20
N ASP A 71 -2.63 19.75 13.16
CA ASP A 71 -1.83 18.55 12.91
C ASP A 71 -2.64 17.49 12.16
N THR A 72 -3.97 17.42 12.36
CA THR A 72 -4.86 16.54 11.57
C THR A 72 -4.80 16.89 10.09
N ARG A 73 -4.86 18.18 9.77
CA ARG A 73 -4.78 18.65 8.38
C ARG A 73 -3.42 18.34 7.77
N LEU A 74 -2.34 18.58 8.52
CA LEU A 74 -0.99 18.31 8.06
C LEU A 74 -0.78 16.82 7.73
N VAL A 75 -1.25 15.91 8.58
CA VAL A 75 -1.18 14.46 8.33
C VAL A 75 -1.98 14.10 7.08
N ALA A 76 -3.19 14.63 6.92
CA ALA A 76 -4.02 14.40 5.74
C ALA A 76 -3.36 14.92 4.45
N ASP A 77 -2.75 16.10 4.48
CA ASP A 77 -2.04 16.69 3.34
C ASP A 77 -0.86 15.78 2.91
N TYR A 78 -0.08 15.26 3.86
CA TYR A 78 1.01 14.33 3.55
C TYR A 78 0.54 12.95 3.13
N GLN A 79 -0.60 12.45 3.63
CA GLN A 79 -1.21 11.23 3.13
C GLN A 79 -1.66 11.37 1.66
N ALA A 80 -2.28 12.50 1.32
CA ALA A 80 -2.67 12.80 -0.06
C ALA A 80 -1.43 12.95 -0.96
N LEU A 81 -0.39 13.66 -0.49
CA LEU A 81 0.87 13.78 -1.21
C LEU A 81 1.52 12.42 -1.44
N PHE A 82 1.57 11.56 -0.43
CA PHE A 82 2.08 10.19 -0.55
C PHE A 82 1.34 9.42 -1.66
N ALA A 83 0.01 9.45 -1.66
CA ALA A 83 -0.79 8.74 -2.67
C ALA A 83 -0.44 9.21 -4.10
N VAL A 84 -0.28 10.52 -4.31
CA VAL A 84 0.11 11.11 -5.61
C VAL A 84 1.53 10.71 -6.00
N VAL A 85 2.48 10.72 -5.05
CA VAL A 85 3.86 10.28 -5.30
C VAL A 85 3.90 8.79 -5.64
N ALA A 86 3.17 7.94 -4.90
CA ALA A 86 3.07 6.51 -5.16
C ALA A 86 2.51 6.23 -6.57
N GLN A 87 1.43 6.90 -6.97
CA GLN A 87 0.91 6.80 -8.34
C GLN A 87 1.95 7.21 -9.39
N SER A 88 2.65 8.33 -9.16
CA SER A 88 3.69 8.81 -10.08
C SER A 88 4.82 7.80 -10.22
N VAL A 89 5.24 7.14 -9.14
CA VAL A 89 6.25 6.09 -9.19
C VAL A 89 5.77 4.92 -10.06
N ILE A 90 4.50 4.49 -9.90
CA ILE A 90 3.89 3.42 -10.69
C ILE A 90 3.91 3.76 -12.18
N ASP A 91 3.35 4.91 -12.54
CA ASP A 91 3.14 5.30 -13.94
C ASP A 91 4.47 5.56 -14.66
N TYR A 92 5.45 6.17 -13.99
CA TYR A 92 6.68 6.63 -14.65
C TYR A 92 7.89 5.73 -14.44
N GLN A 93 7.90 4.83 -13.43
CA GLN A 93 9.05 3.97 -13.13
C GLN A 93 8.78 2.49 -13.41
N PHE A 94 7.61 1.97 -13.03
CA PHE A 94 7.26 0.56 -13.20
C PHE A 94 6.69 0.26 -14.59
N PHE A 95 5.86 1.13 -15.18
CA PHE A 95 5.36 0.94 -16.55
C PHE A 95 6.35 1.43 -17.62
N ARG A 96 6.95 0.50 -18.36
CA ARG A 96 7.98 0.80 -19.40
C ARG A 96 7.47 1.72 -20.52
N GLY A 97 6.17 1.71 -20.84
CA GLY A 97 5.58 2.48 -21.93
C GLY A 97 5.35 3.97 -21.65
N ASN A 98 5.27 4.37 -20.38
CA ASN A 98 5.03 5.77 -19.96
C ASN A 98 6.27 6.46 -19.38
N ARG A 99 7.46 5.85 -19.50
CA ARG A 99 8.71 6.44 -19.02
C ARG A 99 8.94 7.78 -19.72
N LEU A 100 8.98 8.87 -18.94
CA LEU A 100 9.23 10.22 -19.45
C LEU A 100 10.57 10.26 -20.20
N PRO A 101 10.59 10.60 -21.51
CA PRO A 101 11.80 10.62 -22.33
C PRO A 101 12.88 11.60 -21.84
N THR A 102 12.48 12.62 -21.08
CA THR A 102 13.35 13.72 -20.65
C THR A 102 14.09 13.48 -19.33
N LYS A 103 13.82 12.38 -18.61
CA LYS A 103 14.63 12.01 -17.44
C LYS A 103 15.91 11.33 -17.93
N LYS A 104 17.00 12.09 -18.04
CA LYS A 104 18.40 11.61 -18.22
C LYS A 104 18.90 10.68 -17.07
N ARG A 105 17.99 10.14 -16.26
CA ARG A 105 18.22 9.38 -15.02
C ARG A 105 17.39 8.10 -15.03
N ALA A 106 17.49 7.31 -16.09
CA ALA A 106 16.96 5.95 -16.07
C ALA A 106 17.61 5.19 -14.89
N GLY A 107 16.82 4.81 -13.88
CA GLY A 107 17.29 4.02 -12.73
C GLY A 107 17.42 4.75 -11.38
N GLN A 108 17.18 6.06 -11.28
CA GLN A 108 17.24 6.77 -9.99
C GLN A 108 15.84 6.82 -9.34
N PHE A 109 15.70 6.18 -8.17
CA PHE A 109 14.52 6.28 -7.30
C PHE A 109 14.63 7.58 -6.48
N ASP A 110 14.45 8.71 -7.16
CA ASP A 110 14.48 10.07 -6.59
C ASP A 110 13.05 10.58 -6.43
N TRP A 111 12.34 10.07 -5.43
CA TRP A 111 10.99 10.50 -5.06
C TRP A 111 11.02 10.96 -3.61
N THR A 112 10.32 12.05 -3.31
CA THR A 112 10.36 12.68 -1.99
C THR A 112 9.03 13.34 -1.67
N LEU A 113 8.67 13.35 -0.39
CA LEU A 113 7.57 14.16 0.15
C LEU A 113 8.08 15.53 0.62
N GLY A 114 9.40 15.77 0.55
CA GLY A 114 10.06 16.96 1.08
C GLY A 114 10.38 16.82 2.57
N PRO A 115 11.44 17.52 3.05
CA PRO A 115 11.93 17.37 4.43
C PRO A 115 10.93 17.82 5.49
N ASP A 116 9.96 18.67 5.12
CA ASP A 116 8.90 19.12 6.02
C ASP A 116 7.96 17.99 6.48
N VAL A 117 8.05 16.79 5.88
CA VAL A 117 7.33 15.60 6.37
C VAL A 117 7.76 15.24 7.79
N ALA A 118 8.95 15.64 8.25
CA ALA A 118 9.37 15.48 9.65
C ALA A 118 8.31 15.99 10.65
N ARG A 119 7.51 16.98 10.24
CA ARG A 119 6.50 17.63 11.08
C ARG A 119 5.39 16.68 11.54
N ILE A 120 5.04 15.66 10.75
CA ILE A 120 3.99 14.68 11.13
C ILE A 120 4.45 13.73 12.24
N ALA A 121 5.76 13.67 12.53
CA ALA A 121 6.36 12.83 13.56
C ALA A 121 6.92 13.62 14.75
N ARG A 122 6.58 14.91 14.88
CA ARG A 122 7.09 15.76 15.97
C ARG A 122 6.80 15.14 17.33
N GLY A 123 7.85 15.03 18.14
CA GLY A 123 7.75 14.46 19.50
C GLY A 123 7.71 12.93 19.56
N GLN A 124 7.71 12.23 18.42
CA GLN A 124 7.57 10.77 18.36
C GLN A 124 8.91 10.02 18.32
N GLY A 125 10.04 10.72 18.11
CA GLY A 125 11.38 10.10 18.06
C GLY A 125 11.51 9.02 16.99
N CYS A 126 10.80 9.17 15.87
CA CYS A 126 10.82 8.22 14.75
C CYS A 126 11.77 8.68 13.64
N ASP A 127 12.46 7.74 13.01
CA ASP A 127 13.40 7.97 11.91
C ASP A 127 12.72 7.89 10.55
N TYR A 128 11.67 7.06 10.45
CA TYR A 128 10.91 6.84 9.24
C TYR A 128 9.41 6.96 9.49
N ALA A 129 8.65 7.30 8.46
CA ALA A 129 7.20 7.16 8.44
C ALA A 129 6.77 6.10 7.42
N LEU A 130 5.91 5.19 7.86
CA LEU A 130 5.24 4.20 7.02
C LEU A 130 3.83 4.70 6.67
N PHE A 131 3.63 4.93 5.39
CA PHE A 131 2.34 5.28 4.80
C PHE A 131 1.70 4.02 4.21
N VAL A 132 0.39 3.88 4.40
CA VAL A 132 -0.43 2.83 3.80
C VAL A 132 -1.68 3.47 3.23
N ASP A 133 -1.97 3.21 1.96
CA ASP A 133 -3.21 3.60 1.28
C ASP A 133 -3.77 2.38 0.55
N THR A 134 -5.06 2.11 0.69
CA THR A 134 -5.72 1.03 -0.02
C THR A 134 -7.16 1.39 -0.39
N GLU A 135 -7.52 1.06 -1.64
CA GLU A 135 -8.85 1.28 -2.18
C GLU A 135 -9.39 0.00 -2.81
N ASP A 136 -10.59 -0.41 -2.39
CA ASP A 136 -11.28 -1.59 -2.89
C ASP A 136 -12.67 -1.25 -3.43
N ALA A 137 -12.95 -1.78 -4.62
CA ALA A 137 -14.25 -1.74 -5.25
C ALA A 137 -14.76 -3.17 -5.48
N TYR A 138 -15.88 -3.52 -4.84
CA TYR A 138 -16.56 -4.79 -5.08
C TYR A 138 -17.71 -4.61 -6.06
N GLY A 139 -17.85 -5.50 -7.04
CA GLY A 139 -18.96 -5.44 -7.98
C GLY A 139 -20.31 -5.47 -7.25
N SER A 140 -21.21 -4.55 -7.59
CA SER A 140 -22.58 -4.56 -7.06
C SER A 140 -23.29 -5.88 -7.38
N THR A 141 -24.33 -6.23 -6.64
CA THR A 141 -25.14 -7.43 -6.92
C THR A 141 -25.62 -7.46 -8.38
N GLY A 142 -26.09 -6.31 -8.90
CA GLY A 142 -26.50 -6.18 -10.30
C GLY A 142 -25.35 -6.37 -11.30
N ARG A 143 -24.15 -5.85 -11.00
CA ARG A 143 -22.96 -6.04 -11.85
C ARG A 143 -22.50 -7.50 -11.85
N LYS A 144 -22.52 -8.19 -10.70
CA LYS A 144 -22.18 -9.62 -10.61
C LYS A 144 -23.11 -10.48 -11.48
N ILE A 145 -24.42 -10.20 -11.46
CA ILE A 145 -25.40 -10.87 -12.33
C ILE A 145 -25.12 -10.56 -13.81
N PHE A 146 -24.86 -9.29 -14.15
CA PHE A 146 -24.49 -8.91 -15.52
C PHE A 146 -23.21 -9.61 -15.99
N GLN A 147 -22.17 -9.67 -15.17
CA GLN A 147 -20.91 -10.35 -15.50
C GLN A 147 -21.13 -11.85 -15.74
N LEU A 148 -21.97 -12.50 -14.94
CA LEU A 148 -22.34 -13.90 -15.16
C LEU A 148 -23.07 -14.08 -16.50
N LEU A 149 -24.06 -13.23 -16.80
CA LEU A 149 -24.78 -13.27 -18.07
C LEU A 149 -23.85 -13.00 -19.26
N ALA A 150 -22.99 -11.99 -19.19
CA ALA A 150 -22.03 -11.63 -20.23
C ALA A 150 -20.97 -12.73 -20.47
N ALA A 151 -20.50 -13.38 -19.40
CA ALA A 151 -19.57 -14.51 -19.52
C ALA A 151 -20.20 -15.70 -20.25
N VAL A 152 -21.48 -16.00 -19.96
CA VAL A 152 -22.22 -17.10 -20.60
C VAL A 152 -22.61 -16.76 -22.05
N THR A 153 -22.86 -15.50 -22.37
CA THR A 153 -23.39 -15.09 -23.69
C THR A 153 -22.33 -14.60 -24.68
N VAL A 154 -21.31 -13.88 -24.20
CA VAL A 154 -20.30 -13.20 -25.04
C VAL A 154 -18.90 -13.79 -24.83
N GLY A 155 -18.67 -14.57 -23.76
CA GLY A 155 -17.37 -15.21 -23.48
C GLY A 155 -16.25 -14.23 -23.10
N VAL A 156 -16.58 -12.95 -22.82
CA VAL A 156 -15.60 -11.93 -22.45
C VAL A 156 -15.56 -11.78 -20.92
N GLY A 157 -14.39 -12.01 -20.33
CA GLY A 157 -14.14 -11.75 -18.91
C GLY A 157 -14.17 -10.25 -18.61
N VAL A 158 -15.16 -9.81 -17.83
CA VAL A 158 -15.21 -8.43 -17.32
C VAL A 158 -14.25 -8.34 -16.13
N ARG A 159 -13.38 -7.32 -16.10
CA ARG A 159 -12.49 -7.07 -14.95
C ARG A 159 -13.31 -7.10 -13.65
N SER A 160 -12.89 -7.95 -12.70
CA SER A 160 -13.26 -7.84 -11.29
C SER A 160 -12.83 -6.45 -10.80
N GLY A 161 -13.48 -5.91 -9.78
CA GLY A 161 -13.33 -4.50 -9.42
C GLY A 161 -11.90 -4.05 -9.10
N GLU A 162 -11.76 -2.76 -8.81
CA GLU A 162 -10.46 -2.17 -8.51
C GLU A 162 -9.99 -2.54 -7.10
N HIS A 163 -8.77 -3.04 -6.98
CA HIS A 163 -8.18 -3.48 -5.71
C HIS A 163 -6.77 -2.93 -5.61
N THR A 164 -6.65 -1.65 -5.24
CA THR A 164 -5.36 -0.96 -5.21
C THR A 164 -4.80 -0.89 -3.80
N GLY A 165 -3.48 -0.96 -3.69
CA GLY A 165 -2.78 -0.82 -2.42
C GLY A 165 -1.37 -0.30 -2.60
N TYR A 166 -0.99 0.63 -1.72
CA TYR A 166 0.31 1.28 -1.68
C TYR A 166 0.82 1.27 -0.25
N ALA A 167 2.07 0.86 -0.07
CA ALA A 167 2.80 1.02 1.18
C ALA A 167 4.16 1.64 0.89
N GLY A 168 4.54 2.65 1.66
CA GLY A 168 5.81 3.35 1.43
C GLY A 168 6.48 3.79 2.72
N LEU A 169 7.80 3.66 2.73
CA LEU A 169 8.66 4.08 3.82
C LEU A 169 9.37 5.36 3.40
N VAL A 170 9.21 6.40 4.22
CA VAL A 170 9.77 7.73 3.99
C VAL A 170 10.77 8.04 5.10
N ASP A 171 11.99 8.45 4.75
CA ASP A 171 12.99 8.96 5.68
C ASP A 171 12.51 10.33 6.20
N LEU A 172 12.27 10.46 7.50
CA LEU A 172 11.70 11.67 8.09
C LEU A 172 12.69 12.83 8.14
N ARG A 173 13.99 12.59 8.02
CA ARG A 173 15.02 13.64 8.02
C ARG A 173 15.13 14.32 6.66
N THR A 174 14.98 13.57 5.59
CA THR A 174 15.16 14.05 4.20
C THR A 174 13.86 14.23 3.45
N GLY A 175 12.82 13.49 3.83
CA GLY A 175 11.57 13.35 3.08
C GLY A 175 11.65 12.32 1.95
N ASP A 176 12.79 11.68 1.75
CA ASP A 176 12.98 10.74 0.64
C ASP A 176 12.11 9.50 0.83
N LEU A 177 11.38 9.13 -0.23
CA LEU A 177 10.78 7.81 -0.32
C LEU A 177 11.94 6.82 -0.50
N VAL A 178 12.13 5.93 0.47
CA VAL A 178 13.25 4.97 0.47
C VAL A 178 12.79 3.55 0.10
N TRP A 179 11.51 3.26 0.31
CA TRP A 179 10.87 2.03 -0.13
C TRP A 179 9.41 2.30 -0.51
N LEU A 180 8.93 1.56 -1.51
CA LEU A 180 7.55 1.59 -1.97
C LEU A 180 7.21 0.19 -2.49
N ASN A 181 6.06 -0.31 -2.07
CA ASN A 181 5.36 -1.39 -2.71
C ASN A 181 3.99 -0.89 -3.16
N ALA A 182 3.58 -1.29 -4.37
CA ALA A 182 2.42 -0.75 -5.02
C ALA A 182 1.84 -1.74 -6.03
N ASP A 183 0.56 -2.06 -5.89
CA ASP A 183 -0.15 -2.94 -6.81
C ASP A 183 -1.59 -2.43 -7.03
N ARG A 184 -2.09 -2.59 -8.26
CA ARG A 184 -3.46 -2.26 -8.67
C ARG A 184 -4.40 -3.48 -8.64
N GLN A 185 -3.89 -4.65 -8.27
CA GLN A 185 -4.63 -5.92 -8.22
C GLN A 185 -4.33 -6.71 -6.93
N MET A 186 -4.29 -6.04 -5.78
CA MET A 186 -4.08 -6.71 -4.50
C MET A 186 -5.23 -7.65 -4.16
N GLY A 187 -4.90 -8.80 -3.60
CA GLY A 187 -5.85 -9.81 -3.18
C GLY A 187 -6.46 -9.52 -1.80
N GLY A 188 -7.43 -10.37 -1.45
CA GLY A 188 -8.09 -10.38 -0.15
C GLY A 188 -9.31 -9.47 -0.07
N ASP A 189 -10.39 -9.97 0.52
CA ASP A 189 -11.53 -9.13 0.91
C ASP A 189 -11.20 -8.43 2.24
N VAL A 190 -10.80 -7.16 2.18
CA VAL A 190 -10.38 -6.37 3.36
C VAL A 190 -11.45 -6.24 4.43
N ARG A 191 -12.72 -6.54 4.13
CA ARG A 191 -13.81 -6.55 5.13
C ARG A 191 -13.78 -7.80 6.01
N THR A 192 -12.96 -8.78 5.66
CA THR A 192 -12.80 -10.05 6.39
C THR A 192 -11.42 -10.12 7.04
N PRO A 193 -11.27 -10.84 8.17
CA PRO A 193 -9.97 -11.00 8.82
C PRO A 193 -8.90 -11.60 7.90
N ASP A 194 -9.21 -12.71 7.21
CA ASP A 194 -8.27 -13.41 6.33
C ASP A 194 -7.89 -12.57 5.11
N GLY A 195 -8.87 -11.86 4.53
CA GLY A 195 -8.63 -10.99 3.39
C GLY A 195 -7.78 -9.77 3.76
N ALA A 196 -8.01 -9.16 4.92
CA ALA A 196 -7.16 -8.08 5.43
C ALA A 196 -5.73 -8.56 5.77
N ALA A 197 -5.59 -9.76 6.34
CA ALA A 197 -4.28 -10.35 6.59
C ALA A 197 -3.50 -10.57 5.30
N LYS A 198 -4.16 -11.13 4.26
CA LYS A 198 -3.58 -11.25 2.92
C LYS A 198 -3.19 -9.90 2.34
N ARG A 199 -4.07 -8.90 2.42
CA ARG A 199 -3.81 -7.54 1.94
C ARG A 199 -2.58 -6.92 2.59
N VAL A 200 -2.47 -7.00 3.91
CA VAL A 200 -1.33 -6.44 4.65
C VAL A 200 -0.04 -7.20 4.35
N ALA A 201 -0.11 -8.52 4.14
CA ALA A 201 1.04 -9.31 3.73
C ALA A 201 1.58 -8.85 2.37
N GLU A 202 0.68 -8.69 1.38
CA GLU A 202 1.02 -8.16 0.06
C GLU A 202 1.54 -6.72 0.14
N LEU A 203 0.86 -5.81 0.85
CA LEU A 203 1.32 -4.42 1.06
C LEU A 203 2.75 -4.35 1.61
N LEU A 204 3.09 -5.21 2.57
CA LEU A 204 4.39 -5.22 3.23
C LEU A 204 5.39 -6.20 2.58
N GLU A 205 5.10 -6.71 1.38
CA GLU A 205 6.01 -7.57 0.62
C GLU A 205 7.30 -6.82 0.27
N GLY A 206 8.44 -7.47 0.49
CA GLY A 206 9.75 -6.85 0.25
C GLY A 206 10.08 -5.68 1.17
N PHE A 207 9.37 -5.51 2.30
CA PHE A 207 9.68 -4.47 3.28
C PHE A 207 11.10 -4.63 3.84
N PRO A 208 11.91 -3.56 3.89
CA PRO A 208 13.30 -3.64 4.31
C PRO A 208 13.40 -3.88 5.83
N GLY A 209 14.19 -4.87 6.25
CA GLY A 209 14.34 -5.26 7.65
C GLY A 209 13.50 -6.46 8.10
N ARG A 210 12.57 -6.95 7.26
CA ARG A 210 11.98 -8.28 7.44
C ARG A 210 13.06 -9.36 7.32
N ALA A 211 12.89 -10.47 8.04
CA ALA A 211 13.70 -11.65 7.76
C ALA A 211 13.25 -12.13 6.39
N GLU A 212 14.20 -12.44 5.50
CA GLU A 212 13.86 -13.27 4.35
C GLU A 212 13.18 -14.54 4.90
N VAL A 213 11.95 -14.77 4.48
CA VAL A 213 11.41 -16.13 4.51
C VAL A 213 12.32 -16.91 3.57
N PRO A 214 13.02 -17.96 4.03
CA PRO A 214 13.89 -18.73 3.16
C PRO A 214 13.06 -19.17 1.95
N ALA A 215 13.55 -18.88 0.74
CA ALA A 215 12.95 -19.41 -0.47
C ALA A 215 12.81 -20.93 -0.29
N ALA A 216 11.59 -21.46 -0.49
CA ALA A 216 11.37 -22.90 -0.43
C ALA A 216 12.42 -23.59 -1.32
N PRO A 217 13.10 -24.65 -0.83
CA PRO A 217 14.13 -25.31 -1.61
C PRO A 217 13.51 -25.75 -2.93
N ALA A 218 14.16 -25.37 -4.03
CA ALA A 218 13.78 -25.85 -5.36
C ALA A 218 13.74 -27.38 -5.30
N ALA A 219 12.57 -27.94 -5.63
CA ALA A 219 12.41 -29.38 -5.75
C ALA A 219 13.52 -29.90 -6.69
N SER A 220 14.38 -30.75 -6.14
CA SER A 220 15.43 -31.39 -6.91
C SER A 220 14.77 -32.20 -8.03
N PRO A 221 15.29 -32.16 -9.26
CA PRO A 221 14.80 -33.05 -10.29
C PRO A 221 15.16 -34.48 -9.86
N GLU A 222 14.15 -35.29 -9.58
CA GLU A 222 14.30 -36.74 -9.45
C GLU A 222 14.89 -37.26 -10.76
N ALA A 223 16.10 -37.82 -10.67
CA ALA A 223 16.69 -38.60 -11.74
C ALA A 223 16.14 -40.02 -11.65
N HIS A 224 15.37 -40.42 -12.67
CA HIS A 224 15.06 -41.82 -12.99
C HIS A 224 15.46 -42.08 -14.44
#